data_AF-A0A1Z5AZ14-F1
#
_entry.id   AF-A0A1Z5AZ14-F1
#
_cell.length_a   1.000
_cell.length_b   1.000
_cell.length_c   1.000
_cell.angle_alpha   90.00
_cell.angle_beta   90.00
_cell.angle_gamma   90.00
#
_symmetry.space_group_name_H-M   'P 1'
#
loop_
_entity.id
_entity.type
_entity.pdbx_description
1 polymer ?
#
loop_
_entity_poly.entity_id
_entity_poly.type
_entity_poly.pdbx_seq_one_letter_code
_entity_poly.pdbx_strand_id
1 'polypeptide(L)'
;MKKTKNDYLLFKAEREKIESEIKESEINYLVKNNIKNEDGSIPAELYLIDDVELAYFSIENFWKENSDLEIKYNEIVLKFNHAKKKLVSFGLNSIPIKLRTDLEKSIKEYKRLDGELVEKKVIDIALRLAVK
;
A
#
# COMPACT_ATOMS: atom_id res chain seq x y z
N MET A 1 -9.89 9.83 -18.78
CA MET A 1 -8.42 9.67 -18.83
C MET A 1 -7.71 10.56 -17.81
N LYS A 2 -7.71 11.90 -17.96
CA LYS A 2 -7.11 12.83 -16.98
C LYS A 2 -7.64 12.61 -15.55
N LYS A 3 -8.95 12.38 -15.41
CA LYS A 3 -9.60 12.03 -14.13
C LYS A 3 -9.02 10.74 -13.50
N THR A 4 -8.93 9.63 -14.23
CA THR A 4 -8.39 8.35 -13.74
C THR A 4 -6.94 8.46 -13.27
N LYS A 5 -6.11 9.20 -14.01
CA LYS A 5 -4.72 9.50 -13.62
C LYS A 5 -4.68 10.33 -12.34
N ASN A 6 -5.46 11.40 -12.28
CA ASN A 6 -5.48 12.30 -11.13
C ASN A 6 -6.00 11.58 -9.87
N ASP A 7 -7.05 10.77 -9.98
CA ASP A 7 -7.59 9.96 -8.89
C ASP A 7 -6.52 8.99 -8.37
N TYR A 8 -5.79 8.30 -9.26
CA TYR A 8 -4.69 7.41 -8.86
C TYR A 8 -3.57 8.16 -8.12
N LEU A 9 -3.11 9.29 -8.65
CA LEU A 9 -2.04 10.06 -8.02
C LEU A 9 -2.47 10.66 -6.68
N LEU A 10 -3.72 11.15 -6.58
CA LEU A 10 -4.29 11.65 -5.34
C LEU A 10 -4.34 10.56 -4.28
N PHE A 11 -4.98 9.43 -4.56
CA PHE A 11 -5.11 8.36 -3.58
C PHE A 11 -3.78 7.67 -3.26
N LYS A 12 -2.81 7.70 -4.18
CA LYS A 12 -1.44 7.28 -3.90
C LYS A 12 -0.80 8.19 -2.84
N ALA A 13 -0.89 9.51 -3.03
CA ALA A 13 -0.35 10.47 -2.08
C ALA A 13 -1.07 10.42 -0.72
N GLU A 14 -2.40 10.26 -0.71
CA GLU A 14 -3.17 10.06 0.52
C GLU A 14 -2.72 8.79 1.26
N ARG A 15 -2.45 7.71 0.52
CA ARG A 15 -1.94 6.45 1.08
C ARG A 15 -0.54 6.63 1.70
N GLU A 16 0.39 7.25 0.98
CA GLU A 16 1.74 7.51 1.49
C GLU A 16 1.72 8.41 2.74
N LYS A 17 0.79 9.37 2.77
CA LYS A 17 0.58 10.25 3.93
C LYS A 17 0.06 9.48 5.15
N ILE A 18 -0.99 8.67 5.00
CA ILE A 18 -1.55 7.90 6.13
C ILE A 18 -0.57 6.83 6.62
N GLU A 19 0.21 6.20 5.74
CA GLU A 19 1.28 5.26 6.12
C GLU A 19 2.37 5.95 6.96
N SER A 20 2.69 7.20 6.65
CA SER A 20 3.61 8.02 7.46
C SER A 20 3.00 8.39 8.82
N GLU A 21 1.72 8.78 8.86
CA GLU A 21 0.98 9.05 10.11
C GLU A 21 0.94 7.80 11.02
N ILE A 22 0.71 6.61 10.45
CA ILE A 22 0.75 5.34 11.17
C ILE A 22 2.13 5.09 11.75
N LYS A 23 3.20 5.23 10.95
CA LYS A 23 4.57 5.00 11.40
C LYS A 23 4.97 5.90 12.56
N GLU A 24 4.63 7.19 12.50
CA GLU A 24 4.85 8.12 13.61
C GLU A 24 4.07 7.70 14.87
N SER A 25 2.83 7.22 14.69
CA SER A 25 1.98 6.76 15.78
C SER A 25 2.50 5.48 16.43
N GLU A 26 3.04 4.54 15.64
CA GLU A 26 3.69 3.32 16.13
C GLU A 26 4.93 3.64 16.98
N ILE A 27 5.80 4.55 16.52
CA ILE A 27 6.97 5.00 17.28
C ILE A 27 6.54 5.64 18.61
N ASN A 28 5.53 6.51 18.58
CA ASN A 28 4.99 7.12 19.80
C ASN A 28 4.43 6.08 20.77
N TYR A 29 3.74 5.05 20.27
CA TYR A 29 3.23 3.93 21.06
C TYR A 29 4.37 3.14 21.72
N LEU A 30 5.43 2.81 20.97
CA LEU A 30 6.60 2.10 21.49
C LEU A 30 7.30 2.89 22.61
N VAL A 31 7.53 4.18 22.39
CA VAL A 31 8.15 5.07 23.39
C VAL A 31 7.29 5.21 24.64
N LYS A 32 5.98 5.47 24.47
CA LYS A 32 5.02 5.66 25.58
C LYS A 32 4.95 4.42 26.48
N ASN A 33 5.01 3.22 25.89
CA ASN A 33 4.93 1.96 26.61
C ASN A 33 6.31 1.42 27.02
N ASN A 34 7.40 2.16 26.75
CA ASN A 34 8.79 1.76 27.01
C ASN A 34 9.11 0.36 26.46
N ILE A 35 8.60 0.05 25.27
CA ILE A 35 8.85 -1.20 24.56
C ILE A 35 10.23 -1.11 23.90
N LYS A 36 11.07 -2.10 24.17
CA LYS A 36 12.45 -2.17 23.69
C LYS A 36 12.78 -3.60 23.25
N ASN A 37 13.69 -3.69 22.30
CA ASN A 37 14.33 -4.94 21.89
C ASN A 37 15.33 -5.44 22.94
N GLU A 38 15.81 -6.67 22.76
CA GLU A 38 16.70 -7.31 23.74
C GLU A 38 18.01 -6.53 23.95
N ASP A 39 18.46 -5.83 22.90
CA ASP A 39 19.63 -4.96 22.92
C ASP A 39 19.38 -3.59 23.60
N GLY A 40 18.16 -3.34 24.06
CA GLY A 40 17.73 -2.11 24.71
C GLY A 40 17.36 -0.97 23.74
N SER A 41 17.41 -1.21 22.41
CA SER A 41 16.96 -0.26 21.39
C SER A 41 15.43 -0.18 21.32
N ILE A 42 14.90 0.93 20.79
CA ILE A 42 13.47 1.05 20.47
C ILE A 42 13.28 0.49 19.06
N PRO A 43 12.36 -0.47 18.85
CA PRO A 43 12.06 -1.01 17.53
C PRO A 43 11.65 0.10 16.56
N ALA A 44 11.99 -0.05 15.28
CA ALA A 44 11.60 0.93 14.27
C ALA A 44 10.11 0.86 13.91
N GLU A 45 9.48 -0.32 14.04
CA GLU A 45 8.09 -0.63 13.69
C GLU A 45 7.60 -1.75 14.63
N LEU A 46 6.28 -1.87 14.87
CA LEU A 46 5.74 -2.82 15.86
C LEU A 46 6.06 -4.29 15.55
N TYR A 47 6.13 -4.68 14.28
CA TYR A 47 6.47 -6.05 13.90
C TYR A 47 7.98 -6.36 14.00
N LEU A 48 8.80 -5.36 14.35
CA LEU A 48 10.24 -5.51 14.60
C LEU A 48 10.58 -5.61 16.10
N ILE A 49 9.57 -5.78 16.96
CA ILE A 49 9.75 -6.19 18.35
C ILE A 49 10.29 -7.63 18.35
N ASP A 50 11.42 -7.86 19.02
CA ASP A 50 12.10 -9.17 19.06
C ASP A 50 11.22 -10.26 19.71
N ASP A 51 10.50 -9.90 20.78
CA ASP A 51 9.52 -10.79 21.43
C ASP A 51 8.25 -10.86 20.58
N VAL A 52 8.03 -12.02 19.95
CA VAL A 52 6.90 -12.28 19.05
C VAL A 52 5.55 -12.16 19.77
N GLU A 53 5.43 -12.62 21.02
CA GLU A 53 4.16 -12.54 21.75
C GLU A 53 3.85 -11.09 22.10
N LEU A 54 4.85 -10.34 22.55
CA LEU A 54 4.73 -8.90 22.78
C LEU A 54 4.43 -8.14 21.50
N ALA A 55 5.02 -8.53 20.37
CA ALA A 55 4.75 -7.93 19.07
C ALA A 55 3.27 -8.06 18.68
N TYR A 56 2.72 -9.28 18.75
CA TYR A 56 1.30 -9.52 18.46
C TYR A 56 0.38 -8.72 19.40
N PHE A 57 0.66 -8.76 20.70
CA PHE A 57 -0.12 -8.01 21.70
C PHE A 57 -0.07 -6.50 21.45
N SER A 58 1.12 -5.96 21.13
CA SER A 58 1.33 -4.53 20.88
C SER A 58 0.62 -4.08 19.61
N ILE A 59 0.68 -4.86 18.53
CA ILE A 59 -0.04 -4.58 17.28
C ILE A 59 -1.55 -4.54 17.51
N GLU A 60 -2.10 -5.51 18.23
CA GLU A 60 -3.53 -5.56 18.50
C GLU A 60 -3.99 -4.36 19.33
N ASN A 61 -3.25 -4.01 20.39
CA ASN A 61 -3.60 -2.87 21.22
C ASN A 61 -3.39 -1.53 20.53
N PHE A 62 -2.35 -1.39 19.72
CA PHE A 62 -2.13 -0.21 18.91
C PHE A 62 -3.35 0.10 18.04
N TRP A 63 -3.87 -0.89 17.31
CA TRP A 63 -5.05 -0.68 16.47
C TRP A 63 -6.34 -0.49 17.26
N LYS A 64 -6.49 -1.11 18.43
CA LYS A 64 -7.61 -0.81 19.35
C LYS A 64 -7.58 0.65 19.83
N GLU A 65 -6.41 1.19 20.16
CA GLU A 65 -6.24 2.58 20.58
C GLU A 65 -6.36 3.58 19.42
N ASN A 66 -6.08 3.14 18.18
CA ASN A 66 -6.05 3.97 16.98
C ASN A 66 -7.08 3.51 15.92
N SER A 67 -8.27 3.09 16.37
CA SER A 67 -9.31 2.53 15.49
C SER A 67 -9.77 3.50 14.39
N ASP A 68 -9.83 4.80 14.68
CA ASP A 68 -10.15 5.82 13.67
C ASP A 68 -9.07 5.90 12.56
N LEU A 69 -7.79 5.72 12.93
CA LEU A 69 -6.69 5.68 11.99
C LEU A 69 -6.76 4.42 11.11
N GLU A 70 -7.13 3.28 11.71
CA GLU A 70 -7.36 2.02 11.00
C GLU A 70 -8.48 2.16 9.95
N ILE A 71 -9.62 2.73 10.36
CA ILE A 71 -10.77 2.96 9.47
C ILE A 71 -10.34 3.86 8.30
N LYS A 72 -9.67 4.99 8.60
CA LYS A 72 -9.18 5.93 7.60
C LYS A 72 -8.19 5.28 6.63
N TYR A 73 -7.25 4.48 7.14
CA TYR A 73 -6.31 3.73 6.31
C TYR A 73 -7.04 2.76 5.38
N ASN A 74 -7.96 1.96 5.91
CA ASN A 74 -8.74 1.00 5.14
C ASN A 74 -9.56 1.68 4.02
N GLU A 75 -10.18 2.82 4.30
CA GLU A 75 -10.88 3.61 3.29
C GLU A 75 -9.96 4.11 2.17
N ILE A 76 -8.79 4.65 2.53
CA ILE A 76 -7.80 5.14 1.57
C ILE A 76 -7.27 3.98 0.71
N VAL A 77 -6.97 2.84 1.31
CA VAL A 77 -6.51 1.63 0.60
C VAL A 77 -7.57 1.15 -0.40
N LEU A 78 -8.85 1.16 -0.03
CA LEU A 78 -9.94 0.81 -0.94
C LEU A 78 -10.02 1.78 -2.13
N LYS A 79 -9.98 3.09 -1.87
CA LYS A 79 -9.99 4.13 -2.93
C LYS A 79 -8.78 4.01 -3.85
N PHE A 80 -7.59 3.84 -3.29
CA PHE A 80 -6.34 3.64 -4.02
C PHE A 80 -6.40 2.39 -4.90
N ASN A 81 -6.82 1.25 -4.35
CA ASN A 81 -6.95 0.00 -5.11
C ASN A 81 -7.98 0.11 -6.23
N HIS A 82 -9.08 0.82 -6.01
CA HIS A 82 -10.08 1.06 -7.05
C HIS A 82 -9.54 1.95 -8.18
N ALA A 83 -8.85 3.04 -7.85
CA ALA A 83 -8.21 3.90 -8.83
C ALA A 83 -7.08 3.17 -9.59
N LYS A 84 -6.28 2.36 -8.89
CA LYS A 84 -5.24 1.50 -9.47
C LYS A 84 -5.84 0.54 -10.49
N LYS A 85 -6.90 -0.19 -10.15
CA LYS A 85 -7.59 -1.11 -11.07
C LYS A 85 -8.09 -0.41 -12.34
N LYS A 86 -8.69 0.78 -12.20
CA LYS A 86 -9.11 1.59 -13.35
C LYS A 86 -7.94 2.00 -14.24
N LEU A 87 -6.82 2.41 -13.64
CA LEU A 87 -5.62 2.82 -14.37
C LEU A 87 -4.95 1.63 -15.08
N VAL A 88 -4.87 0.47 -14.43
CA VAL A 88 -4.36 -0.77 -15.02
C VAL A 88 -5.23 -1.20 -16.21
N SER A 89 -6.56 -1.20 -16.04
CA SER A 89 -7.49 -1.51 -17.13
C SER A 89 -7.30 -0.58 -18.33
N PHE A 90 -7.12 0.72 -18.09
CA PHE A 90 -6.82 1.67 -19.14
C PHE A 90 -5.48 1.37 -19.84
N GLY A 91 -4.42 1.08 -19.07
CA GLY A 91 -3.11 0.70 -19.60
C GLY A 91 -3.19 -0.53 -20.49
N LEU A 92 -3.82 -1.61 -20.02
CA LEU A 92 -4.05 -2.84 -20.78
C LEU A 92 -4.83 -2.58 -22.07
N ASN A 93 -5.88 -1.76 -22.00
CA ASN A 93 -6.70 -1.41 -23.17
C ASN A 93 -5.96 -0.58 -24.23
N SER A 94 -4.84 0.03 -23.85
CA SER A 94 -3.97 0.78 -24.75
C SER A 94 -2.90 -0.11 -25.43
N ILE A 95 -2.76 -1.36 -25.00
CA ILE A 95 -1.79 -2.33 -25.52
C ILE A 95 -2.45 -3.19 -26.61
N PRO A 96 -1.73 -3.56 -27.69
CA PRO A 96 -2.24 -4.46 -28.73
C PRO A 96 -2.78 -5.78 -28.16
N ILE A 97 -3.89 -6.29 -28.73
CA ILE A 97 -4.64 -7.43 -28.20
C ILE A 97 -3.77 -8.66 -27.92
N LYS A 98 -2.81 -8.97 -28.79
CA LYS A 98 -1.91 -10.13 -28.66
C LYS A 98 -1.05 -10.07 -27.38
N LEU A 99 -0.61 -8.87 -26.98
CA LEU A 99 0.19 -8.66 -25.77
C LEU A 99 -0.69 -8.47 -24.52
N ARG A 100 -1.91 -7.95 -24.70
CA ARG A 100 -2.86 -7.70 -23.61
C ARG A 100 -3.21 -8.97 -22.85
N THR A 101 -3.52 -10.05 -23.56
CA THR A 101 -3.94 -11.32 -22.95
C THR A 101 -2.84 -11.91 -22.06
N ASP A 102 -1.59 -11.86 -22.50
CA ASP A 102 -0.44 -12.36 -21.72
C ASP A 102 -0.20 -11.50 -20.47
N LEU A 103 -0.35 -10.18 -20.57
CA LEU A 103 -0.20 -9.27 -19.43
C LEU A 103 -1.36 -9.41 -18.42
N GLU A 104 -2.58 -9.58 -18.90
CA GLU A 104 -3.74 -9.86 -18.03
C GLU A 104 -3.57 -11.17 -17.26
N LYS A 105 -3.11 -12.21 -17.94
CA LYS A 105 -2.76 -13.48 -17.31
C LYS A 105 -1.63 -13.28 -16.29
N SER A 106 -0.63 -12.48 -16.64
CA SER A 106 0.50 -12.17 -15.77
C SER A 106 0.09 -11.50 -14.45
N ILE A 107 -0.80 -10.52 -14.53
CA ILE A 107 -1.31 -9.78 -13.36
C ILE A 107 -2.20 -10.68 -12.47
N LYS A 108 -2.92 -11.64 -13.05
CA LYS A 108 -3.88 -12.49 -12.33
C LYS A 108 -3.26 -13.76 -11.74
N GLU A 109 -2.32 -14.40 -12.45
CA GLU A 109 -1.95 -15.79 -12.19
C GLU A 109 -0.54 -15.97 -11.61
N TYR A 110 0.36 -14.99 -11.75
CA TYR A 110 1.74 -15.15 -11.26
C TYR A 110 1.86 -14.79 -9.78
N LYS A 111 2.85 -15.40 -9.11
CA LYS A 111 3.18 -15.14 -7.70
C LYS A 111 3.32 -13.64 -7.46
N ARG A 112 2.85 -13.17 -6.28
CA ARG A 112 2.68 -11.74 -5.92
C ARG A 112 3.73 -10.80 -6.53
N LEU A 113 5.02 -11.09 -6.39
CA LEU A 113 6.13 -10.26 -6.90
C LEU A 113 6.13 -10.06 -8.42
N ASP A 114 5.95 -11.13 -9.21
CA ASP A 114 5.98 -11.04 -10.68
C ASP A 114 4.73 -10.32 -11.23
N GLY A 115 3.56 -10.61 -10.64
CA GLY A 115 2.32 -9.94 -10.99
C GLY A 115 2.33 -8.44 -10.66
N GLU A 116 2.85 -8.06 -9.50
CA GLU A 116 3.00 -6.65 -9.07
C GLU A 116 3.97 -5.87 -9.96
N LEU A 117 5.07 -6.49 -10.38
CA LEU A 117 6.02 -5.89 -11.32
C LEU A 117 5.38 -5.61 -12.68
N VAL A 118 4.57 -6.55 -13.18
CA VAL A 118 3.83 -6.36 -14.44
C VAL A 118 2.75 -5.28 -14.30
N GLU A 119 1.99 -5.29 -13.20
CA GLU A 119 0.99 -4.26 -12.91
C GLU A 119 1.62 -2.86 -12.88
N LYS A 120 2.79 -2.71 -12.23
CA LYS A 120 3.55 -1.46 -12.19
C LYS A 120 3.95 -0.97 -13.57
N LYS A 121 4.46 -1.86 -14.44
CA LYS A 121 4.80 -1.52 -15.83
C LYS A 121 3.58 -1.05 -16.63
N VAL A 122 2.44 -1.71 -16.45
CA VAL A 122 1.17 -1.30 -17.09
C VAL A 122 0.71 0.08 -16.59
N ILE A 123 0.84 0.35 -15.28
CA ILE A 123 0.57 1.66 -14.70
C ILE A 123 1.50 2.72 -15.29
N ASP A 124 2.79 2.45 -15.40
CA ASP A 124 3.75 3.41 -15.99
C ASP A 124 3.40 3.77 -17.44
N ILE A 125 3.00 2.78 -18.24
CA ILE A 125 2.51 3.00 -19.61
C ILE A 125 1.25 3.88 -19.57
N ALA A 126 0.28 3.52 -18.74
CA ALA A 126 -0.98 4.28 -18.58
C ALA A 126 -0.73 5.74 -18.19
N LEU A 127 0.20 6.00 -17.25
CA LEU A 127 0.55 7.35 -16.80
C LEU A 127 1.19 8.19 -17.91
N ARG A 128 2.04 7.58 -18.76
CA ARG A 128 2.66 8.23 -19.92
C ARG A 128 1.64 8.56 -21.01
N LEU A 129 0.68 7.66 -21.26
CA LEU A 129 -0.37 7.86 -22.26
C LEU A 129 -1.39 8.93 -21.83
N ALA A 130 -1.70 9.00 -20.53
CA ALA A 130 -2.63 9.98 -19.96
C ALA A 130 -2.07 11.41 -19.85
N VAL A 131 -0.94 11.71 -20.50
CA VAL A 131 -0.39 13.07 -20.69
C VAL A 131 -0.95 13.76 -21.94
N LYS A 132 -1.53 13.01 -22.89
CA LYS A 132 -2.15 13.55 -24.11
C LYS A 132 -3.59 14.03 -23.89
#